data_AF-A0A929K4J3-F1
#
_entry.id   AF-A0A929K4J3-F1
#
_cell.length_a   1.000
_cell.length_b   1.000
_cell.length_c   1.000
_cell.angle_alpha   90.00
_cell.angle_beta   90.00
_cell.angle_gamma   90.00
#
_symmetry.space_group_name_H-M   'P 1'
#
loop_
_entity.id
_entity.type
_entity.pdbx_description
1 polymer ?
#
loop_
_entity_poly.entity_id
_entity_poly.type
_entity_poly.pdbx_seq_one_letter_code
_entity_poly.pdbx_strand_id
1 'polypeptide(L)'
;MARVNLLDLAPHIIKLQRDIYSELSITCAIDPDKARLLTGCKDYCTYLILDTLEYGREDAEELIEQLLACETYCNDKGDRFNAGFFHTLVELLSVRYNITLFE
;
A
#
# COMPACT_ATOMS: atom_id res chain seq x y z
N MET A 1 9.95 9.37 -15.14
CA MET A 1 9.11 9.54 -13.93
C MET A 1 9.98 9.22 -12.72
N ALA A 2 9.99 10.07 -11.70
CA ALA A 2 10.68 9.73 -10.45
C ALA A 2 9.97 8.52 -9.81
N ARG A 3 10.71 7.48 -9.41
CA ARG A 3 10.14 6.34 -8.66
C ARG A 3 9.58 6.92 -7.35
N VAL A 4 8.27 6.81 -7.13
CA VAL A 4 7.65 7.20 -5.86
C VAL A 4 8.06 6.14 -4.84
N ASN A 5 8.65 6.57 -3.73
CA ASN A 5 9.00 5.68 -2.63
C ASN A 5 7.72 5.26 -1.90
N LEU A 6 7.43 3.96 -1.84
CA LEU A 6 6.22 3.47 -1.17
C LEU A 6 6.21 3.77 0.33
N LEU A 7 7.39 3.88 0.95
CA LEU A 7 7.54 4.22 2.36
C LEU A 7 6.98 5.62 2.68
N ASP A 8 7.09 6.55 1.73
CA ASP A 8 6.50 7.88 1.87
C ASP A 8 4.97 7.84 1.67
N LEU A 9 4.47 6.87 0.91
CA LEU A 9 3.06 6.75 0.54
C LEU A 9 2.18 6.15 1.64
N ALA A 10 2.66 5.15 2.39
CA ALA A 10 1.87 4.49 3.43
C ALA A 10 1.38 5.45 4.54
N PRO A 11 2.20 6.37 5.08
CA PRO A 11 1.74 7.39 6.02
C PRO A 11 0.63 8.29 5.44
N HIS A 12 0.71 8.63 4.15
CA HIS A 12 -0.30 9.42 3.48
C HIS A 12 -1.62 8.66 3.30
N ILE A 13 -1.57 7.38 2.90
CA ILE A 13 -2.76 6.51 2.80
C ILE A 13 -3.46 6.39 4.15
N ILE A 14 -2.73 6.11 5.23
CA ILE A 14 -3.30 5.97 6.58
C ILE A 14 -3.93 7.29 7.03
N LYS A 15 -3.23 8.41 6.86
CA LYS A 15 -3.76 9.73 7.24
C LYS A 15 -5.04 10.03 6.49
N LEU A 16 -5.05 9.86 5.17
CA LEU A 16 -6.19 10.16 4.32
C LEU A 16 -7.39 9.27 4.67
N GLN A 17 -7.16 7.98 4.92
CA GLN A 17 -8.21 7.06 5.36
C GLN A 17 -8.80 7.46 6.73
N ARG A 18 -7.95 7.87 7.69
CA ARG A 18 -8.43 8.38 8.99
C ARG A 18 -9.23 9.66 8.86
N ASP A 19 -8.77 10.59 8.02
CA ASP A 19 -9.48 11.85 7.77
C ASP A 19 -10.87 11.58 7.20
N ILE A 20 -10.98 10.67 6.21
CA ILE A 20 -12.26 10.27 5.60
C ILE A 20 -13.19 9.61 6.64
N TYR A 21 -12.70 8.67 7.45
CA TYR A 21 -13.53 8.03 8.47
C TYR A 21 -13.98 9.00 9.56
N SER A 22 -13.11 9.93 9.96
CA SER A 22 -13.46 10.99 10.91
C SER A 22 -14.58 11.87 10.35
N GLU A 23 -14.46 12.31 9.10
CA GLU A 23 -15.50 13.12 8.44
C GLU A 23 -16.84 12.38 8.33
N LEU A 24 -16.80 11.12 7.94
CA LEU A 24 -17.99 10.28 7.87
C LEU A 24 -18.68 10.18 9.25
N SER A 25 -17.91 10.04 10.32
CA SER A 25 -18.45 9.94 11.68
C SER A 25 -19.06 11.25 12.21
N ILE A 26 -18.59 12.40 11.72
CA ILE A 26 -19.02 13.73 12.19
C ILE A 26 -20.16 14.27 11.32
N THR A 27 -20.03 14.15 10.00
CA THR A 27 -20.87 14.86 9.02
C THR A 27 -21.80 13.94 8.24
N CYS A 28 -21.63 12.62 8.34
CA CYS A 28 -22.27 11.61 7.47
C CYS A 28 -22.04 11.85 5.96
N ALA A 29 -21.03 12.63 5.60
CA ALA A 29 -20.60 12.88 4.23
C ALA A 29 -19.10 12.63 4.09
N ILE A 30 -18.67 12.25 2.90
CA ILE A 30 -17.26 12.02 2.56
C ILE A 30 -16.87 13.06 1.51
N ASP A 31 -15.74 13.74 1.71
CA ASP A 31 -15.12 14.55 0.67
C ASP A 31 -14.73 13.66 -0.53
N PRO A 32 -15.36 13.85 -1.71
CA PRO A 32 -15.13 13.00 -2.87
C PRO A 32 -13.70 13.11 -3.41
N ASP A 33 -13.01 14.24 -3.22
CA ASP A 33 -11.64 14.42 -3.70
C ASP A 33 -10.66 13.65 -2.82
N LYS A 34 -10.88 13.61 -1.50
CA LYS A 34 -10.11 12.74 -0.60
C LYS A 34 -10.34 11.26 -0.90
N ALA A 35 -11.59 10.86 -1.13
CA ALA A 35 -11.89 9.48 -1.50
C ALA A 35 -11.20 9.08 -2.80
N ARG A 36 -11.26 9.94 -3.84
CA ARG A 36 -10.54 9.71 -5.10
C ARG A 36 -9.04 9.62 -4.92
N LEU A 37 -8.45 10.50 -4.11
CA LEU A 37 -7.01 10.47 -3.85
C LEU A 37 -6.60 9.16 -3.15
N LEU A 38 -7.39 8.68 -2.18
CA LEU A 38 -7.13 7.42 -1.49
C LEU A 38 -7.16 6.24 -2.45
N THR A 39 -8.19 6.18 -3.31
CA THR A 39 -8.28 5.18 -4.38
C THR A 39 -7.08 5.28 -5.31
N GLY A 40 -6.72 6.48 -5.77
CA GLY A 40 -5.56 6.69 -6.65
C GLY A 40 -4.23 6.23 -6.05
N CYS A 41 -4.02 6.44 -4.74
CA CYS A 41 -2.83 5.92 -4.05
C CYS A 41 -2.80 4.38 -4.01
N LYS A 42 -3.95 3.73 -3.75
CA LYS A 42 -4.04 2.27 -3.71
C LYS A 42 -3.92 1.64 -5.10
N ASP A 43 -4.51 2.29 -6.10
CA ASP A 43 -4.39 1.89 -7.50
C ASP A 43 -2.94 2.00 -7.95
N TYR A 44 -2.23 3.08 -7.59
CA TYR A 44 -0.80 3.22 -7.88
C TYR A 44 0.03 2.06 -7.32
N CYS A 45 -0.15 1.70 -6.04
CA CYS A 45 0.52 0.54 -5.46
C CYS A 45 0.22 -0.73 -6.27
N THR A 46 -1.05 -0.96 -6.58
CA THR A 46 -1.49 -2.15 -7.33
C THR A 46 -0.86 -2.19 -8.72
N TYR A 47 -0.84 -1.08 -9.44
CA TYR A 47 -0.20 -1.00 -10.76
C TYR A 47 1.29 -1.26 -10.70
N LEU A 48 1.99 -0.73 -9.69
CA LEU A 48 3.41 -1.00 -9.49
C LEU A 48 3.68 -2.50 -9.31
N ILE A 49 2.81 -3.19 -8.56
CA ILE A 49 2.93 -4.65 -8.37
C ILE A 49 2.67 -5.37 -9.70
N LEU A 50 1.60 -5.04 -10.41
CA LEU A 50 1.26 -5.67 -11.68
C LEU A 50 2.37 -5.49 -12.73
N ASP A 51 2.92 -4.27 -12.84
CA ASP A 51 4.05 -3.96 -13.72
C ASP A 51 5.28 -4.81 -13.34
N THR A 52 5.56 -4.92 -12.05
CA THR A 52 6.66 -5.78 -11.56
C THR A 52 6.40 -7.25 -11.89
N LEU A 53 5.18 -7.77 -11.72
CA LEU A 53 4.82 -9.16 -12.04
C LEU A 53 4.98 -9.49 -13.54
N GLU A 54 4.74 -8.52 -14.42
CA GLU A 54 4.85 -8.66 -15.87
C GLU A 54 6.30 -8.52 -16.37
N TYR A 55 7.06 -7.55 -15.84
CA TYR A 55 8.29 -7.09 -16.49
C TYR A 55 9.60 -7.26 -15.69
N GLY A 56 9.59 -7.53 -14.38
CA GLY A 56 10.83 -7.40 -13.59
C GLY A 56 10.95 -8.25 -12.34
N ARG A 57 11.98 -9.13 -12.31
CA ARG A 57 12.46 -9.77 -11.07
C ARG A 57 13.47 -8.90 -10.31
N GLU A 58 14.34 -8.19 -11.01
CA GLU A 58 15.48 -7.46 -10.39
C GLU A 58 15.04 -6.39 -9.39
N ASP A 59 13.86 -5.77 -9.59
CA ASP A 59 13.29 -4.78 -8.66
C ASP A 59 12.31 -5.40 -7.62
N ALA A 60 12.03 -6.71 -7.69
CA ALA A 60 10.97 -7.33 -6.90
C ALA A 60 11.32 -7.46 -5.41
N GLU A 61 12.58 -7.75 -5.09
CA GLU A 61 13.04 -7.87 -3.69
C GLU A 61 12.99 -6.53 -2.96
N GLU A 62 13.51 -5.47 -3.57
CA GLU A 62 13.43 -4.10 -3.01
C GLU A 62 11.97 -3.66 -2.82
N LEU A 63 11.11 -3.97 -3.80
CA LEU A 63 9.69 -3.66 -3.71
C LEU A 63 8.99 -4.43 -2.58
N ILE A 64 9.31 -5.71 -2.40
CA ILE A 64 8.82 -6.53 -1.29
C ILE A 64 9.25 -5.92 0.05
N GLU A 65 10.53 -5.55 0.21
CA GLU A 65 11.02 -4.93 1.44
C GLU A 65 10.26 -3.63 1.76
N GLN A 66 10.03 -2.78 0.76
CA GLN A 66 9.24 -1.55 0.93
C GLN A 66 7.80 -1.85 1.36
N LEU A 67 7.16 -2.86 0.77
CA LEU A 67 5.78 -3.25 1.11
C LEU A 67 5.70 -3.84 2.52
N LEU A 68 6.67 -4.66 2.94
CA LEU A 68 6.75 -5.20 4.31
C LEU A 68 6.93 -4.10 5.35
N ALA A 69 7.75 -3.09 5.04
CA ALA A 69 7.89 -1.92 5.90
C ALA A 69 6.58 -1.11 5.97
N CYS A 70 5.84 -0.99 4.86
CA CYS A 70 4.50 -0.40 4.87
C CYS A 70 3.51 -1.20 5.72
N GLU A 71 3.50 -2.54 5.60
CA GLU A 71 2.69 -3.44 6.43
C GLU A 71 3.01 -3.25 7.92
N THR A 72 4.30 -3.30 8.27
CA THR A 72 4.78 -3.13 9.64
C THR A 72 4.35 -1.77 10.20
N TYR A 73 4.51 -0.70 9.43
CA TYR A 73 4.06 0.63 9.83
C TYR A 73 2.54 0.68 10.05
N CYS A 74 1.75 0.04 9.19
CA CYS A 74 0.29 -0.04 9.38
C CYS A 74 -0.07 -0.79 10.67
N ASN A 75 0.59 -1.91 10.94
CA ASN A 75 0.41 -2.70 12.16
C ASN A 75 0.74 -1.89 13.42
N ASP A 76 1.86 -1.15 13.42
CA ASP A 76 2.26 -0.26 14.53
C ASP A 76 1.24 0.85 14.79
N LYS A 77 0.53 1.29 13.74
CA LYS A 77 -0.54 2.29 13.83
C LYS A 77 -1.91 1.68 14.13
N GLY A 78 -2.02 0.37 14.28
CA GLY A 78 -3.27 -0.36 14.51
C GLY A 78 -4.19 -0.41 13.29
N ASP A 79 -3.70 -0.06 12.10
CA ASP A 79 -4.47 -0.06 10.85
C ASP A 79 -4.39 -1.43 10.15
N ARG A 80 -5.16 -2.38 10.67
CA ARG A 80 -5.18 -3.77 10.15
C ARG A 80 -5.65 -3.87 8.70
N PHE A 81 -6.47 -2.93 8.24
CA PHE A 81 -7.00 -2.97 6.87
C PHE A 81 -5.90 -2.67 5.86
N ASN A 82 -5.15 -1.58 6.08
CA ASN A 82 -4.03 -1.26 5.20
C ASN A 82 -2.83 -2.19 5.38
N ALA A 83 -2.61 -2.72 6.59
CA ALA A 83 -1.63 -3.79 6.81
C ALA A 83 -1.95 -5.02 5.93
N GLY A 84 -3.19 -5.51 5.97
CA GLY A 84 -3.63 -6.62 5.12
C GLY A 84 -3.50 -6.32 3.62
N PHE A 85 -3.79 -5.09 3.20
CA PHE A 85 -3.58 -4.67 1.81
C PHE A 85 -2.12 -4.81 1.38
N PHE A 86 -1.18 -4.24 2.13
CA PHE A 86 0.25 -4.35 1.79
C PHE A 86 0.75 -5.79 1.88
N HIS A 87 0.28 -6.56 2.86
CA HIS A 87 0.61 -7.97 3.00
C HIS A 87 0.20 -8.78 1.76
N THR A 88 -1.02 -8.58 1.25
CA THR A 88 -1.49 -9.25 0.03
C THR A 88 -0.61 -8.91 -1.19
N LEU A 89 -0.14 -7.67 -1.29
CA LEU A 89 0.78 -7.28 -2.37
C LEU A 89 2.15 -7.98 -2.26
N VAL A 90 2.66 -8.14 -1.04
CA VAL A 90 3.88 -8.90 -0.75
C VAL A 90 3.71 -10.37 -1.18
N GLU A 91 2.63 -11.03 -0.74
CA GLU A 91 2.37 -12.43 -1.08
C GLU A 91 2.31 -12.67 -2.59
N LEU A 92 1.69 -11.76 -3.36
CA LEU A 92 1.61 -11.87 -4.82
C LEU A 92 2.99 -11.89 -5.48
N LEU A 93 3.89 -10.96 -5.09
CA LEU A 93 5.24 -10.92 -5.62
C LEU A 93 6.06 -12.13 -5.17
N SER A 94 5.96 -12.51 -3.91
CA SER A 94 6.72 -13.63 -3.35
C SER A 94 6.35 -14.96 -4.00
N VAL A 95 5.06 -15.20 -4.26
CA VAL A 95 4.60 -16.38 -5.00
C VAL A 95 5.11 -16.35 -6.44
N ARG A 96 5.02 -15.21 -7.13
CA ARG A 96 5.46 -15.08 -8.54
C ARG A 96 6.95 -15.33 -8.74
N TYR A 97 7.76 -14.87 -7.79
CA TYR A 97 9.23 -14.90 -7.87
C TYR A 97 9.87 -16.00 -7.02
N ASN A 98 9.06 -16.82 -6.35
CA ASN A 98 9.51 -17.89 -5.44
C ASN A 98 10.48 -17.37 -4.36
N ILE A 99 10.17 -16.19 -3.83
CA ILE A 99 10.93 -15.55 -2.74
C ILE A 99 10.34 -16.05 -1.43
N THR A 100 11.16 -16.71 -0.61
CA THR A 100 10.73 -17.17 0.72
C THR A 100 10.88 -16.01 1.70
N LEU A 101 9.78 -15.58 2.30
CA LEU A 101 9.74 -14.42 3.22
C LEU A 101 10.10 -14.75 4.68
N PHE A 102 10.70 -15.91 4.93
CA PHE A 102 10.99 -16.39 6.28
C PHE A 102 12.34 -17.12 6.34
N GLU A 103 13.28 -16.52 7.08
CA GLU A 103 14.07 -17.21 8.11
C GLU A 103 13.71 -16.62 9.48
#